data_AF-A0A955S724-F1
#
_entry.id   AF-A0A955S724-F1
#
_cell.length_a   1.000
_cell.length_b   1.000
_cell.length_c   1.000
_cell.angle_alpha   90.00
_cell.angle_beta   90.00
_cell.angle_gamma   90.00
#
_symmetry.space_group_name_H-M   'P 1'
#
loop_
_entity.id
_entity.type
_entity.pdbx_description
1 polymer ?
#
loop_
_entity_poly.entity_id
_entity_poly.type
_entity_poly.pdbx_seq_one_letter_code
_entity_poly.pdbx_strand_id
1 'polypeptide(L)'
;MFYFYAHLQIKFKEKISYHYEPGAQFEEFIPYLKGIKKAGFLTNKGMGAEDNDGHYLQAQYLLAPTILDLNNSNYKLNLLDYTNQIYIFYMLKNLKAKPIKDNIWGKVLTQRNL
;
A
#
# COMPACT_ATOMS: atom_id res chain seq x y z
N MET A 1 1.24 -38.63 27.41
CA MET A 1 1.67 -37.26 27.02
C MET A 1 2.78 -37.41 26.00
N PHE A 2 2.77 -36.60 24.94
CA PHE A 2 3.56 -36.65 23.69
C PHE A 2 2.90 -37.39 22.51
N TYR A 3 2.10 -36.63 21.77
CA TYR A 3 1.66 -36.96 20.43
C TYR A 3 1.84 -35.71 19.55
N PHE A 4 2.44 -35.93 18.38
CA PHE A 4 2.38 -35.10 17.16
C PHE A 4 3.10 -33.73 17.15
N TYR A 5 4.42 -33.77 16.95
CA TYR A 5 5.09 -32.80 16.07
C TYR A 5 5.33 -33.49 14.73
N ALA A 6 4.59 -33.09 13.68
CA ALA A 6 5.02 -33.14 12.28
C ALA A 6 3.83 -32.98 11.34
N HIS A 7 3.15 -31.83 11.34
CA HIS A 7 2.38 -31.36 10.18
C HIS A 7 2.69 -29.88 9.96
N LEU A 8 3.98 -29.55 9.88
CA LEU A 8 4.43 -28.30 9.28
C LEU A 8 4.19 -28.47 7.78
N GLN A 9 2.98 -28.14 7.32
CA GLN A 9 2.72 -28.07 5.90
C GLN A 9 3.66 -27.01 5.31
N ILE A 10 4.63 -27.52 4.56
CA ILE A 10 5.50 -26.78 3.66
C ILE A 10 4.57 -26.10 2.65
N LYS A 11 4.06 -24.91 2.99
CA LYS A 11 3.55 -23.99 1.99
C LYS A 11 4.78 -23.54 1.22
N PHE A 12 4.91 -24.05 0.00
CA PHE A 12 5.88 -23.59 -0.98
C PHE A 12 5.94 -22.06 -0.90
N LYS A 13 7.09 -21.56 -0.44
CA LYS A 13 7.46 -20.16 -0.56
C LYS A 13 7.56 -19.95 -2.06
N GLU A 14 6.47 -19.50 -2.69
CA GLU A 14 6.52 -19.05 -4.06
C GLU A 14 7.68 -18.07 -4.12
N LYS A 15 8.67 -18.45 -4.94
CA LYS A 15 9.83 -17.64 -5.23
C LYS A 15 9.24 -16.37 -5.83
N ILE A 16 9.16 -15.29 -5.04
CA ILE A 16 8.76 -13.97 -5.52
C ILE A 16 9.80 -13.63 -6.58
N SER A 17 9.48 -13.98 -7.83
CA SER A 17 10.14 -13.46 -8.99
C SER A 17 9.82 -12.00 -8.95
N TYR A 18 10.78 -11.18 -8.51
CA TYR A 18 10.69 -9.73 -8.70
C TYR A 18 10.70 -9.51 -10.21
N HIS A 19 9.53 -9.65 -10.83
CA HIS A 19 9.28 -8.98 -12.09
C HIS A 19 9.47 -7.50 -11.78
N TYR A 20 10.52 -6.91 -12.37
CA TYR A 20 10.83 -5.48 -12.28
C TYR A 20 9.78 -4.70 -13.10
N GLU A 21 8.50 -4.96 -12.85
CA GLU A 21 7.43 -4.19 -13.43
C GLU A 21 7.31 -2.88 -12.65
N PRO A 22 7.18 -1.74 -13.35
CA PRO A 22 6.90 -0.47 -12.72
C PRO A 22 5.70 -0.59 -11.76
N GLY A 23 5.95 -0.28 -10.50
CA GLY A 23 4.91 -0.32 -9.47
C GLY A 23 4.73 -1.64 -8.73
N ALA A 24 5.49 -2.71 -9.01
CA ALA A 24 5.37 -4.00 -8.29
C ALA A 24 5.31 -3.87 -6.75
N GLN A 25 5.96 -2.84 -6.20
CA GLN A 25 5.84 -2.39 -4.80
C GLN A 25 4.40 -2.05 -4.31
N PHE A 26 3.39 -2.05 -5.18
CA PHE A 26 1.99 -1.77 -4.89
C PHE A 26 1.08 -3.00 -5.10
N GLU A 27 1.60 -4.13 -5.58
CA GLU A 27 0.80 -5.31 -5.99
C GLU A 27 -0.05 -5.86 -4.84
N GLU A 28 0.49 -5.86 -3.63
CA GLU A 28 -0.19 -6.35 -2.43
C GLU A 28 -1.48 -5.57 -2.10
N PHE A 29 -1.71 -4.40 -2.70
CA PHE A 29 -2.91 -3.59 -2.48
C PHE A 29 -4.06 -3.89 -3.47
N ILE A 30 -3.78 -4.57 -4.59
CA ILE A 30 -4.78 -4.95 -5.60
C ILE A 30 -6.02 -5.63 -4.99
N PRO A 31 -5.89 -6.69 -4.15
CA PRO A 31 -7.06 -7.38 -3.61
C PRO A 31 -7.93 -6.48 -2.71
N TYR A 32 -7.34 -5.47 -2.07
CA TYR A 32 -8.05 -4.56 -1.17
C TYR A 32 -8.77 -3.42 -1.90
N LEU A 33 -8.31 -3.09 -3.11
CA LEU A 33 -8.89 -2.03 -3.94
C LEU A 33 -9.85 -2.58 -5.01
N LYS A 34 -10.06 -3.90 -5.07
CA LYS A 34 -10.99 -4.51 -6.02
C LYS A 34 -12.40 -3.94 -5.87
N GLY A 35 -12.94 -3.37 -6.95
CA GLY A 35 -14.26 -2.75 -6.98
C GLY A 35 -14.34 -1.35 -6.37
N ILE A 36 -13.22 -0.81 -5.88
CA ILE A 36 -13.13 0.55 -5.39
C ILE A 36 -12.90 1.49 -6.59
N LYS A 37 -13.76 2.49 -6.75
CA LYS A 37 -13.65 3.44 -7.86
C LYS A 37 -12.55 4.47 -7.64
N LYS A 38 -12.40 4.96 -6.41
CA LYS A 38 -11.48 6.03 -6.04
C LYS A 38 -10.86 5.77 -4.67
N ALA A 39 -9.58 6.07 -4.55
CA ALA A 39 -8.85 6.08 -3.28
C ALA A 39 -7.89 7.27 -3.26
N GLY A 40 -7.55 7.75 -2.07
CA GLY A 40 -6.52 8.78 -1.92
C GLY A 40 -5.12 8.19 -2.09
N PHE A 41 -4.20 8.95 -2.66
CA PHE A 41 -2.77 8.65 -2.65
C PHE A 41 -2.03 9.76 -1.93
N LEU A 42 -1.45 9.46 -0.78
CA LEU A 42 -0.77 10.43 0.08
C LEU A 42 0.69 10.05 0.23
N THR A 43 1.57 11.04 0.08
CA THR A 43 3.01 10.83 0.09
C THR A 43 3.73 12.04 0.67
N ASN A 44 4.87 11.80 1.33
CA ASN A 44 5.76 12.86 1.83
C ASN A 44 7.01 13.01 0.96
N LYS A 45 7.06 12.28 -0.16
CA LYS A 45 8.12 12.39 -1.15
C LYS A 45 7.86 13.63 -2.00
N GLY A 46 8.92 14.22 -2.54
CA GLY A 46 8.80 15.30 -3.50
C GLY A 46 7.94 14.87 -4.68
N MET A 47 7.07 15.76 -5.14
CA MET A 47 6.25 15.56 -6.34
C MET A 47 6.45 16.73 -7.34
N GLY A 48 7.47 17.56 -7.11
CA GLY A 48 7.91 18.61 -8.01
C GLY A 48 8.56 18.03 -9.27
N ALA A 49 8.75 18.84 -10.30
CA ALA A 49 9.33 18.39 -11.57
C ALA A 49 10.74 17.79 -11.39
N GLU A 50 11.51 18.33 -10.45
CA GLU A 50 12.84 17.85 -10.08
C GLU A 50 12.86 16.60 -9.16
N ASP A 51 11.81 16.36 -8.37
CA ASP A 51 11.82 15.36 -7.29
C ASP A 51 10.76 14.25 -7.43
N ASN A 52 10.01 14.22 -8.54
CA ASN A 52 8.96 13.22 -8.75
C ASN A 52 9.58 11.88 -9.18
N ASP A 53 9.74 10.99 -8.22
CA ASP A 53 10.26 9.62 -8.42
C ASP A 53 9.34 8.71 -9.27
N GLY A 54 8.21 9.22 -9.78
CA GLY A 54 7.25 8.49 -10.62
C GLY A 54 6.39 7.48 -9.85
N HIS A 55 6.52 7.43 -8.52
CA HIS A 55 5.83 6.50 -7.65
C HIS A 55 4.30 6.58 -7.75
N TYR A 56 3.76 7.79 -7.86
CA TYR A 56 2.32 7.98 -8.06
C TYR A 56 1.84 7.36 -9.37
N LEU A 57 2.55 7.59 -10.48
CA LEU A 57 2.20 7.04 -11.79
C LEU A 57 2.31 5.51 -11.80
N GLN A 58 3.35 4.96 -11.18
CA GLN A 58 3.51 3.53 -11.01
C GLN A 58 2.35 2.91 -10.21
N ALA A 59 1.94 3.56 -9.11
CA ALA A 59 0.80 3.11 -8.31
C ALA A 59 -0.49 3.16 -9.14
N GLN A 60 -0.72 4.26 -9.88
CA GLN A 60 -1.91 4.43 -10.70
C GLN A 60 -1.98 3.41 -11.83
N TYR A 61 -0.85 3.10 -12.46
CA TYR A 61 -0.76 2.07 -13.49
C TYR A 61 -1.14 0.70 -12.93
N LEU A 62 -0.54 0.30 -11.81
CA LEU A 62 -0.76 -1.04 -11.26
C LEU A 62 -2.15 -1.22 -10.62
N LEU A 63 -2.67 -0.18 -9.96
CA LEU A 63 -3.90 -0.27 -9.17
C LEU A 63 -5.16 0.09 -9.96
N ALA A 64 -5.04 0.33 -11.26
CA ALA A 64 -6.17 0.45 -12.17
C ALA A 64 -7.10 -0.79 -12.04
N PRO A 65 -8.43 -0.63 -12.14
CA PRO A 65 -9.17 0.57 -12.53
C PRO A 65 -9.45 1.56 -11.38
N THR A 66 -8.88 1.35 -10.19
CA THR A 66 -9.03 2.31 -9.09
C THR A 66 -8.32 3.61 -9.42
N ILE A 67 -9.03 4.73 -9.37
CA ILE A 67 -8.43 6.05 -9.56
C ILE A 67 -7.79 6.48 -8.24
N LEU A 68 -6.50 6.76 -8.29
CA LEU A 68 -5.73 7.30 -7.18
C LEU A 68 -5.69 8.82 -7.30
N ASP A 69 -6.24 9.49 -6.29
CA ASP A 69 -6.30 10.94 -6.25
C ASP A 69 -5.16 11.47 -5.37
N LEU A 70 -4.19 12.11 -6.02
CA LEU A 70 -2.96 12.58 -5.38
C LEU A 70 -3.28 13.68 -4.36
N ASN A 71 -2.76 13.53 -3.14
CA ASN A 71 -2.93 14.47 -2.02
C ASN A 71 -4.38 14.68 -1.56
N ASN A 72 -5.33 13.87 -2.03
CA ASN A 72 -6.71 13.92 -1.56
C ASN A 72 -6.97 12.86 -0.48
N SER A 73 -7.11 13.32 0.76
CA SER A 73 -7.29 12.44 1.92
C SER A 73 -8.75 12.11 2.25
N ASN A 74 -9.72 12.67 1.51
CA ASN A 74 -11.14 12.60 1.86
C ASN A 74 -11.79 11.25 1.55
N TYR A 75 -11.09 10.35 0.86
CA TYR A 75 -11.60 9.03 0.52
C TYR A 75 -11.62 8.11 1.73
N LYS A 76 -12.56 7.15 1.72
CA LYS A 76 -12.64 6.09 2.74
C LYS A 76 -11.34 5.29 2.82
N LEU A 77 -10.73 5.01 1.67
CA LEU A 77 -9.45 4.32 1.56
C LEU A 77 -8.37 5.29 1.08
N ASN A 78 -7.21 5.26 1.75
CA ASN A 78 -6.05 6.05 1.37
C ASN A 78 -4.80 5.16 1.36
N LEU A 79 -4.10 5.16 0.23
CA LEU A 79 -2.78 4.55 0.09
C LEU A 79 -1.71 5.58 0.46
N LEU A 80 -0.81 5.15 1.34
CA LEU A 80 0.24 5.95 1.93
C LEU A 80 1.59 5.48 1.38
N ASP A 81 2.39 6.38 0.80
CA ASP A 81 3.77 6.11 0.35
C ASP A 81 4.74 7.05 1.07
N TYR A 82 5.43 6.53 2.10
CA TYR A 82 6.24 7.36 3.00
C TYR A 82 7.66 6.83 3.22
N THR A 83 8.57 7.76 3.49
CA THR A 83 9.98 7.47 3.75
C THR A 83 10.29 7.04 5.19
N ASN A 84 9.36 7.25 6.13
CA ASN A 84 9.56 7.06 7.56
C ASN A 84 8.27 6.64 8.28
N GLN A 85 8.38 5.67 9.19
CA GLN A 85 7.29 5.20 10.05
C GLN A 85 6.67 6.29 10.96
N ILE A 86 7.46 7.23 11.47
CA ILE A 86 6.97 8.36 12.28
C ILE A 86 5.90 9.15 11.51
N TYR A 87 6.11 9.34 10.20
CA TYR A 87 5.14 10.02 9.34
C TYR A 87 3.84 9.22 9.19
N ILE A 88 3.93 7.89 9.04
CA ILE A 88 2.74 7.02 8.97
C ILE A 88 1.87 7.19 10.22
N PHE A 89 2.47 7.16 11.41
CA PHE A 89 1.72 7.33 12.67
C PHE A 89 1.04 8.69 12.75
N TYR A 90 1.76 9.76 12.35
CA TYR A 90 1.21 11.10 12.28
C TYR A 90 -0.01 11.17 11.35
N MET A 91 0.11 10.58 10.15
CA MET A 91 -0.99 10.56 9.18
C MET A 91 -2.18 9.73 9.64
N LEU A 92 -1.96 8.55 10.20
CA LEU A 92 -3.04 7.72 10.75
C LEU A 92 -3.86 8.49 11.78
N LYS A 93 -3.18 9.22 12.68
CA LYS A 93 -3.83 10.07 13.69
C LYS A 93 -4.63 11.20 13.05
N ASN A 94 -4.04 11.94 12.11
CA ASN A 94 -4.70 13.07 11.44
C ASN A 94 -5.92 12.64 10.61
N LEU A 95 -5.81 11.52 9.92
CA LEU A 95 -6.89 10.97 9.09
C LEU A 95 -7.96 10.27 9.91
N LYS A 96 -7.73 10.04 11.22
CA LYS A 96 -8.53 9.15 12.07
C LYS A 96 -8.75 7.79 11.38
N ALA A 97 -7.68 7.25 10.82
CA ALA A 97 -7.70 6.05 10.00
C ALA A 97 -7.03 4.86 10.71
N LYS A 98 -7.43 3.65 10.32
CA LYS A 98 -6.79 2.40 10.74
C LYS A 98 -5.99 1.81 9.58
N PRO A 99 -4.79 1.26 9.82
CA PRO A 99 -4.07 0.52 8.78
C PRO A 99 -4.82 -0.78 8.46
N ILE A 100 -4.92 -1.10 7.17
CA ILE A 100 -5.50 -2.36 6.68
C ILE A 100 -4.39 -3.32 6.26
N LYS A 101 -3.39 -2.78 5.54
CA LYS A 101 -2.30 -3.54 4.95
C LYS A 101 -1.07 -2.65 4.83
N ASP A 102 0.06 -3.15 5.29
CA ASP A 102 1.38 -2.60 5.04
C ASP A 102 2.23 -3.58 4.23
N ASN A 103 3.34 -3.09 3.68
CA ASN A 103 4.32 -3.92 3.00
C ASN A 103 5.75 -3.50 3.32
N ILE A 104 6.69 -4.34 2.84
CA ILE A 104 8.13 -4.15 3.06
C ILE A 104 8.70 -2.90 2.38
N TRP A 105 7.95 -2.29 1.45
CA TRP A 105 8.33 -1.10 0.70
C TRP A 105 7.91 0.22 1.39
N GLY A 106 7.42 0.13 2.64
CA GLY A 106 6.99 1.31 3.39
C GLY A 106 5.68 1.92 2.89
N LYS A 107 4.84 1.12 2.22
CA LYS A 107 3.51 1.52 1.76
C LYS A 107 2.45 1.00 2.70
N VAL A 108 1.42 1.81 2.98
CA VAL A 108 0.32 1.42 3.87
C VAL A 108 -1.02 1.80 3.27
N LEU A 109 -1.92 0.82 3.12
CA LEU A 109 -3.33 1.09 2.85
C LEU A 109 -4.06 1.32 4.17
N THR A 110 -4.87 2.37 4.22
CA THR A 110 -5.59 2.79 5.42
C THR A 110 -7.06 3.01 5.14
N GLN A 111 -7.88 2.85 6.18
CA GLN A 111 -9.31 3.10 6.14
C GLN A 111 -9.71 4.14 7.18
N ARG A 112 -10.34 5.22 6.72
CA ARG A 112 -10.93 6.24 7.59
C ARG A 112 -12.22 5.73 8.23
N ASN A 113 -12.45 6.14 9.47
CA ASN A 113 -13.75 6.02 10.11
C ASN A 113 -14.56 7.27 9.73
N LEU A 114 -15.22 7.23 8.56
CA LEU A 114 -16.12 8.29 8.08
C LEU A 114 -17.53 8.07 8.61
#